data_AF-A0A1X0SGS9-F1
#
_entry.id   AF-A0A1X0SGS9-F1
#
_cell.length_a   1.000
_cell.length_b   1.000
_cell.length_c   1.000
_cell.angle_alpha   90.00
_cell.angle_beta   90.00
_cell.angle_gamma   90.00
#
_symmetry.space_group_name_H-M   'P 1'
#
loop_
_entity.id
_entity.type
_entity.pdbx_description
1 polymer ?
#
loop_
_entity_poly.entity_id
_entity_poly.type
_entity_poly.pdbx_seq_one_letter_code
_entity_poly.pdbx_strand_id
1 'polypeptide(L)'
;MFDALPVPHGLVRFGVAPDHPEVKNVMTTFDKVAEDPRFRFFGNVPVGSSNNGLSIKDLRDNFHAVLLSYGASEDKKMGIPGEDLYGVESARTFVGWYNGHPSYRDLKLPLDDTDTAVVVGQGNVALDVARILLSPIDELRKTDITEYALEALSKSRIKHVHVVGRRGPVQVSFTSKELREQMSLPGVAFDADMDLIHREIEASQPIISKNRPLKRLMSLLEKGSPNKNTEKTWSTKFLRSPIEILGNADHSRVQGIKYVINRLEGPLEQRKAVPTEEYETQECGIVLKSIGYRSVPIEDVPFDSRRGIIPNEYGKILDGEKEVPGMYTAGWLKRGPTGVIVSTMTDAYETADTIVNDLQQDKEMLSGGSKDGADGLDVTFKKRGIIPVSYSDWKKIEAAEFAIGEKLGKPREKFTTVEDMLAVLKS
;
A
#
# COMPACT_ATOMS: atom_id res chain seq x y z
N MET A 1 15.36 -13.34 9.09
CA MET A 1 14.36 -12.32 8.71
C MET A 1 13.53 -11.99 9.93
N PHE A 2 13.41 -10.71 10.27
CA PHE A 2 12.57 -10.22 11.38
C PHE A 2 11.36 -9.51 10.80
N ASP A 3 10.18 -9.73 11.38
CA ASP A 3 8.95 -9.03 11.02
C ASP A 3 8.19 -8.64 12.29
N ALA A 4 7.59 -7.45 12.27
CA ALA A 4 6.83 -6.93 13.40
C ALA A 4 5.55 -7.75 13.65
N LEU A 5 4.95 -8.33 12.60
CA LEU A 5 3.75 -9.15 12.73
C LEU A 5 4.09 -10.64 12.87
N PRO A 6 3.24 -11.45 13.53
CA PRO A 6 3.38 -12.91 13.56
C PRO A 6 3.42 -13.57 12.17
N VAL A 7 2.85 -12.89 11.17
CA VAL A 7 2.61 -13.41 9.82
C VAL A 7 3.45 -12.64 8.80
N PRO A 8 4.14 -13.31 7.85
CA PRO A 8 5.02 -12.66 6.89
C PRO A 8 4.27 -12.08 5.67
N HIS A 9 5.05 -11.73 4.64
CA HIS A 9 4.62 -11.32 3.28
C HIS A 9 4.15 -9.87 3.12
N GLY A 10 4.05 -9.10 4.20
CA GLY A 10 3.78 -7.65 4.15
C GLY A 10 2.61 -7.28 3.24
N LEU A 11 2.82 -6.35 2.30
CA LEU A 11 1.76 -5.87 1.39
C LEU A 11 1.26 -6.92 0.39
N VAL A 12 1.95 -8.04 0.18
CA VAL A 12 1.37 -9.14 -0.62
C VAL A 12 0.16 -9.72 0.10
N ARG A 13 0.19 -9.75 1.44
CA ARG A 13 -0.93 -10.20 2.27
C ARG A 13 -1.92 -9.08 2.61
N PHE A 14 -1.39 -7.91 2.97
CA PHE A 14 -2.16 -6.80 3.56
C PHE A 14 -2.48 -5.66 2.59
N GLY A 15 -1.88 -5.64 1.40
CA GLY A 15 -2.02 -4.57 0.41
C GLY A 15 -2.71 -5.03 -0.88
N VAL A 16 -2.26 -6.13 -1.47
CA VAL A 16 -2.86 -6.69 -2.69
C VAL A 16 -4.33 -7.00 -2.43
N ALA A 17 -5.19 -6.48 -3.32
CA ALA A 17 -6.63 -6.61 -3.18
C ALA A 17 -7.07 -8.08 -3.16
N PRO A 18 -8.14 -8.42 -2.41
CA PRO A 18 -8.59 -9.80 -2.26
C PRO A 18 -9.11 -10.42 -3.57
N ASP A 19 -9.54 -9.59 -4.51
CA ASP A 19 -9.94 -9.97 -5.86
C ASP A 19 -8.78 -10.05 -6.87
N HIS A 20 -7.53 -9.92 -6.40
CA HIS A 20 -6.29 -10.18 -7.16
C HIS A 20 -5.48 -11.36 -6.58
N PRO A 21 -6.07 -12.56 -6.41
CA PRO A 21 -5.37 -13.70 -5.81
C PRO A 21 -4.14 -14.12 -6.62
N GLU A 22 -4.14 -13.93 -7.94
CA GLU A 22 -3.03 -14.29 -8.81
C GLU A 22 -1.75 -13.50 -8.53
N VAL A 23 -1.89 -12.27 -8.02
CA VAL A 23 -0.74 -11.45 -7.60
C VAL A 23 -0.14 -11.98 -6.29
N LYS A 24 -0.96 -12.61 -5.44
CA LYS A 24 -0.51 -13.23 -4.17
C LYS A 24 0.28 -14.54 -4.40
N ASN A 25 0.23 -15.13 -5.59
CA ASN A 25 0.97 -16.36 -5.93
C ASN A 25 2.48 -16.29 -5.71
N VAL A 26 3.06 -15.07 -5.69
CA VAL A 26 4.48 -14.85 -5.36
C VAL A 26 4.85 -15.40 -3.96
N MET A 27 3.87 -15.53 -3.05
CA MET A 27 4.07 -16.17 -1.74
C MET A 27 4.64 -17.59 -1.88
N THR A 28 4.27 -18.35 -2.91
CA THR A 28 4.83 -19.68 -3.17
C THR A 28 6.35 -19.66 -3.35
N THR A 29 6.89 -18.60 -3.94
CA THR A 29 8.35 -18.43 -4.07
C THR A 29 8.99 -18.07 -2.74
N PHE A 30 8.30 -17.29 -1.90
CA PHE A 30 8.78 -16.97 -0.56
C PHE A 30 8.81 -18.20 0.35
N ASP A 31 7.79 -19.07 0.23
CA ASP A 31 7.73 -20.34 0.96
C ASP A 31 8.92 -21.23 0.61
N LYS A 32 9.28 -21.35 -0.68
CA LYS A 32 10.49 -22.08 -1.12
C LYS A 32 11.79 -21.52 -0.53
N VAL A 33 11.88 -20.20 -0.35
CA VAL A 33 13.06 -19.59 0.31
C VAL A 33 13.06 -19.93 1.80
N ALA A 34 11.90 -19.96 2.43
CA ALA A 34 11.76 -20.26 3.85
C ALA A 34 12.02 -21.74 4.20
N GLU A 35 11.99 -22.64 3.21
CA GLU A 35 12.39 -24.05 3.34
C GLU A 35 13.92 -24.25 3.41
N ASP A 36 14.72 -23.25 3.01
CA ASP A 36 16.18 -23.36 3.07
C ASP A 36 16.66 -23.38 4.55
N PRO A 37 17.46 -24.38 4.98
CA PRO A 37 17.91 -24.50 6.37
C PRO A 37 18.77 -23.32 6.84
N ARG A 38 19.30 -22.51 5.92
CA ARG A 38 20.07 -21.29 6.23
C ARG A 38 19.16 -20.09 6.51
N PHE A 39 17.87 -20.18 6.21
CA PHE A 39 16.89 -19.14 6.46
C PHE A 39 16.16 -19.38 7.78
N ARG A 40 16.01 -18.31 8.58
CA ARG A 40 15.18 -18.31 9.78
C ARG A 40 14.26 -17.09 9.77
N PHE A 41 12.98 -17.31 10.09
CA PHE A 41 11.97 -16.27 10.28
C PHE A 41 11.70 -16.05 11.78
N PHE A 42 11.59 -14.78 12.15
CA PHE A 42 11.22 -14.32 13.48
C PHE A 42 10.12 -13.26 13.33
N GLY A 43 8.87 -13.70 13.23
CA GLY A 43 7.69 -12.84 13.28
C GLY A 43 7.37 -12.41 14.71
N ASN A 44 6.49 -11.43 14.88
CA ASN A 44 6.17 -10.83 16.19
C ASN A 44 7.41 -10.22 16.89
N VAL A 45 8.36 -9.72 16.09
CA VAL A 45 9.59 -9.07 16.55
C VAL A 45 9.71 -7.70 15.89
N PRO A 46 9.09 -6.64 16.47
CA PRO A 46 9.25 -5.30 15.93
C PRO A 46 10.71 -4.84 16.06
N VAL A 47 11.22 -4.16 15.04
CA VAL A 47 12.56 -3.56 15.02
C VAL A 47 12.42 -2.04 15.06
N GLY A 48 13.29 -1.38 15.83
CA GLY A 48 13.28 0.07 16.04
C GLY A 48 12.59 0.54 17.33
N SER A 49 12.21 -0.39 18.20
CA SER A 49 11.73 -0.09 19.56
C SER A 49 12.60 -0.82 20.58
N SER A 50 13.22 -0.08 21.49
CA SER A 50 14.09 -0.65 22.53
C SER A 50 13.32 -1.28 23.70
N ASN A 51 12.05 -0.90 23.91
CA ASN A 51 11.26 -1.34 25.07
C ASN A 51 10.46 -2.63 24.82
N ASN A 52 10.00 -2.86 23.59
CA ASN A 52 9.16 -4.02 23.24
C ASN A 52 9.56 -4.66 21.89
N GLY A 53 10.80 -4.43 21.46
CA GLY A 53 11.34 -4.92 20.20
C GLY A 53 12.86 -5.02 20.23
N LEU A 54 13.45 -5.21 19.05
CA LEU A 54 14.88 -5.12 18.83
C LEU A 54 15.28 -3.70 18.45
N SER A 55 16.38 -3.21 19.00
CA SER A 55 17.04 -1.99 18.52
C SER A 55 17.96 -2.32 17.34
N ILE A 56 18.35 -1.29 16.59
CA ILE A 56 19.36 -1.45 15.52
C ILE A 56 20.70 -1.90 16.10
N LYS A 57 21.05 -1.46 17.32
CA LYS A 57 22.23 -1.94 18.02
C LYS A 57 22.20 -3.44 18.28
N ASP A 58 21.06 -4.00 18.70
CA ASP A 58 20.95 -5.45 18.92
C ASP A 58 21.24 -6.24 17.62
N LEU A 59 20.79 -5.72 16.48
CA LEU A 59 21.09 -6.32 15.17
C LEU A 59 22.57 -6.13 14.79
N ARG A 60 23.13 -4.94 15.00
CA ARG A 60 24.54 -4.66 14.69
C ARG A 60 25.50 -5.54 15.49
N ASP A 61 25.23 -5.79 16.77
CA ASP A 61 26.10 -6.60 17.62
C ASP A 61 26.06 -8.10 17.28
N ASN A 62 25.00 -8.56 16.61
CA ASN A 62 24.77 -9.99 16.36
C ASN A 62 24.93 -10.41 14.90
N PHE A 63 24.94 -9.48 13.94
CA PHE A 63 25.04 -9.80 12.51
C PHE A 63 26.24 -9.11 11.84
N HIS A 64 26.78 -9.75 10.80
CA HIS A 64 27.83 -9.20 9.94
C HIS A 64 27.30 -8.07 9.05
N ALA A 65 26.06 -8.23 8.56
CA ALA A 65 25.39 -7.23 7.75
C ALA A 65 23.89 -7.21 8.10
N VAL A 66 23.26 -6.04 7.93
CA VAL A 66 21.83 -5.83 8.16
C VAL A 66 21.22 -5.19 6.91
N LEU A 67 20.21 -5.85 6.35
CA LEU A 67 19.37 -5.32 5.27
C LEU A 67 18.05 -4.82 5.85
N LEU A 68 17.79 -3.52 5.70
CA LEU A 68 16.52 -2.90 6.07
C LEU A 68 15.55 -2.92 4.88
N SER A 69 14.41 -3.55 5.05
CA SER A 69 13.40 -3.73 3.98
C SER A 69 11.96 -3.56 4.48
N TYR A 70 11.76 -2.75 5.52
CA TYR A 70 10.46 -2.55 6.19
C TYR A 70 9.45 -1.68 5.41
N GLY A 71 9.77 -1.31 4.18
CA GLY A 71 8.88 -0.60 3.27
C GLY A 71 8.50 0.80 3.75
N ALA A 72 7.29 1.22 3.38
CA ALA A 72 6.72 2.51 3.75
C ALA A 72 5.46 2.28 4.57
N SER A 73 5.42 2.71 5.83
CA SER A 73 4.34 2.41 6.79
C SER A 73 3.37 3.55 7.07
N GLU A 74 3.70 4.78 6.69
CA GLU A 74 2.86 5.97 6.85
C GLU A 74 2.21 6.41 5.55
N ASP A 75 1.13 7.19 5.67
CA ASP A 75 0.45 7.85 4.57
C ASP A 75 0.86 9.31 4.45
N LYS A 76 0.86 9.84 3.23
CA LYS A 76 1.01 11.29 3.04
C LYS A 76 -0.27 12.01 3.44
N LYS A 77 -0.12 13.07 4.24
CA LYS A 77 -1.19 14.03 4.53
C LYS A 77 -1.43 14.95 3.33
N MET A 78 -2.69 15.36 3.14
CA MET A 78 -3.05 16.41 2.18
C MET A 78 -2.62 17.79 2.70
N GLY A 79 -2.64 17.99 4.01
CA GLY A 79 -2.28 19.25 4.65
C GLY A 79 -3.34 20.33 4.44
N ILE A 80 -4.62 19.95 4.41
CA ILE A 80 -5.75 20.85 4.17
C ILE A 80 -6.73 20.86 5.36
N PRO A 81 -7.50 21.95 5.56
CA PRO A 81 -8.52 21.99 6.60
C PRO A 81 -9.55 20.85 6.45
N GLY A 82 -9.99 20.32 7.60
CA GLY A 82 -10.97 19.23 7.68
C GLY A 82 -10.42 17.82 7.39
N GLU A 83 -9.11 17.65 7.20
CA GLU A 83 -8.50 16.34 6.92
C GLU A 83 -8.66 15.30 8.05
N ASP A 84 -8.97 15.74 9.28
CA ASP A 84 -9.15 14.88 10.45
C ASP A 84 -10.64 14.61 10.78
N LEU A 85 -11.58 15.01 9.91
CA LEU A 85 -13.01 14.74 10.09
C LEU A 85 -13.33 13.25 10.00
N TYR A 86 -14.34 12.79 10.74
CA TYR A 86 -14.85 11.42 10.59
C TYR A 86 -15.33 11.17 9.15
N GLY A 87 -14.93 10.04 8.57
CA GLY A 87 -15.15 9.70 7.16
C GLY A 87 -14.01 10.11 6.22
N VAL A 88 -12.99 10.81 6.72
CA VAL A 88 -11.73 11.03 5.99
C VAL A 88 -10.69 10.02 6.44
N GLU A 89 -10.26 9.15 5.54
CA GLU A 89 -9.30 8.10 5.85
C GLU A 89 -8.23 7.98 4.76
N SER A 90 -7.13 7.28 5.05
CA SER A 90 -6.20 6.91 3.99
C SER A 90 -6.69 5.68 3.23
N ALA A 91 -6.37 5.62 1.94
CA ALA A 91 -6.63 4.42 1.14
C ALA A 91 -5.89 3.20 1.72
N ARG A 92 -4.72 3.40 2.32
CA ARG A 92 -3.97 2.37 3.04
C ARG A 92 -4.76 1.75 4.18
N THR A 93 -5.33 2.60 5.05
CA THR A 93 -6.08 2.17 6.22
C THR A 93 -7.30 1.38 5.79
N PHE A 94 -8.02 1.85 4.76
CA PHE A 94 -9.13 1.10 4.15
C PHE A 94 -8.68 -0.25 3.57
N VAL A 95 -7.57 -0.26 2.83
CA VAL A 95 -6.98 -1.49 2.25
C VAL A 95 -6.58 -2.48 3.33
N GLY A 96 -5.89 -2.00 4.37
CA GLY A 96 -5.48 -2.82 5.50
C GLY A 96 -6.67 -3.38 6.28
N TRP A 97 -7.74 -2.59 6.45
CA TRP A 97 -9.00 -3.01 7.07
C TRP A 97 -9.62 -4.19 6.31
N TYR A 98 -9.89 -4.06 5.01
CA TYR A 98 -10.51 -5.18 4.30
C TYR A 98 -9.56 -6.39 4.13
N ASN A 99 -8.24 -6.18 4.19
CA ASN A 99 -7.24 -7.24 4.09
C ASN A 99 -6.84 -7.87 5.44
N GLY A 100 -7.42 -7.44 6.56
CA GLY A 100 -7.18 -8.04 7.86
C GLY A 100 -5.87 -7.67 8.53
N HIS A 101 -5.32 -6.49 8.22
CA HIS A 101 -4.16 -5.96 8.94
C HIS A 101 -4.57 -5.58 10.37
N PRO A 102 -3.88 -6.09 11.42
CA PRO A 102 -4.34 -5.94 12.81
C PRO A 102 -4.58 -4.49 13.26
N SER A 103 -3.71 -3.56 12.85
CA SER A 103 -3.84 -2.14 13.23
C SER A 103 -5.09 -1.42 12.70
N TYR A 104 -5.80 -2.01 11.74
CA TYR A 104 -6.96 -1.37 11.11
C TYR A 104 -8.25 -2.18 11.26
N ARG A 105 -8.25 -3.27 12.04
CA ARG A 105 -9.42 -4.15 12.25
C ARG A 105 -10.67 -3.37 12.66
N ASP A 106 -10.51 -2.43 13.58
CA ASP A 106 -11.63 -1.71 14.20
C ASP A 106 -11.96 -0.39 13.47
N LEU A 107 -11.45 -0.20 12.25
CA LEU A 107 -11.79 0.96 11.42
C LEU A 107 -13.30 1.05 11.23
N LYS A 108 -13.87 2.22 11.55
CA LYS A 108 -15.28 2.52 11.33
C LYS A 108 -15.42 3.51 10.20
N LEU A 109 -16.16 3.15 9.16
CA LEU A 109 -16.43 4.00 8.01
C LEU A 109 -17.94 4.24 7.87
N PRO A 110 -18.36 5.44 7.44
CA PRO A 110 -19.76 5.79 7.25
C PRO A 110 -20.28 5.23 5.91
N LEU A 111 -20.35 3.90 5.80
CA LEU A 111 -20.74 3.21 4.57
C LEU A 111 -22.25 3.19 4.37
N ASP A 112 -23.05 3.30 5.43
CA ASP A 112 -24.50 3.09 5.46
C ASP A 112 -25.34 4.39 5.49
N ASP A 113 -24.69 5.56 5.49
CA ASP A 113 -25.34 6.87 5.56
C ASP A 113 -24.99 7.82 4.40
N THR A 114 -24.20 7.36 3.44
CA THR A 114 -23.85 8.10 2.22
C THR A 114 -23.86 7.18 1.01
N ASP A 115 -24.08 7.76 -0.17
CA ASP A 115 -23.99 7.06 -1.45
C ASP A 115 -22.74 7.41 -2.25
N THR A 116 -21.94 8.38 -1.79
CA THR A 116 -20.84 8.95 -2.57
C THR A 116 -19.54 8.95 -1.77
N ALA A 117 -18.51 8.32 -2.35
CA ALA A 117 -17.14 8.35 -1.86
C ALA A 117 -16.21 9.06 -2.85
N VAL A 118 -15.24 9.80 -2.33
CA VAL A 118 -14.18 10.44 -3.12
C VAL A 118 -12.86 9.78 -2.80
N VAL A 119 -12.13 9.34 -3.82
CA VAL A 119 -10.76 8.83 -3.70
C VAL A 119 -9.79 9.84 -4.30
N VAL A 120 -8.94 10.44 -3.46
CA VAL A 120 -7.96 11.45 -3.89
C VAL A 120 -6.68 10.74 -4.33
N GLY A 121 -6.37 10.80 -5.61
CA GLY A 121 -5.23 10.12 -6.25
C GLY A 121 -5.68 9.19 -7.37
N GLN A 122 -4.84 9.03 -8.39
CA GLN A 122 -5.15 8.23 -9.59
C GLN A 122 -4.06 7.18 -9.84
N GLY A 123 -3.79 6.36 -8.82
CA GLY A 123 -2.91 5.19 -8.89
C GLY A 123 -3.70 3.88 -8.81
N ASN A 124 -3.00 2.74 -8.91
CA ASN A 124 -3.64 1.41 -8.79
C ASN A 124 -4.43 1.25 -7.48
N VAL A 125 -3.86 1.70 -6.36
CA VAL A 125 -4.51 1.63 -5.04
C VAL A 125 -5.85 2.38 -5.06
N ALA A 126 -5.94 3.51 -5.76
CA ALA A 126 -7.20 4.25 -5.87
C ALA A 126 -8.28 3.45 -6.62
N LEU A 127 -7.87 2.69 -7.64
CA LEU A 127 -8.77 1.79 -8.36
C LEU A 127 -9.14 0.56 -7.51
N ASP A 128 -8.23 0.01 -6.72
CA ASP A 128 -8.54 -1.08 -5.79
C ASP A 128 -9.60 -0.66 -4.77
N VAL A 129 -9.44 0.53 -4.19
CA VAL A 129 -10.44 1.11 -3.28
C VAL A 129 -11.79 1.29 -3.98
N ALA A 130 -11.81 1.91 -5.17
CA ALA A 130 -13.03 2.12 -5.92
C ALA A 130 -13.72 0.80 -6.29
N ARG A 131 -12.94 -0.22 -6.66
CA ARG A 131 -13.42 -1.55 -7.01
C ARG A 131 -14.07 -2.22 -5.81
N ILE A 132 -13.39 -2.28 -4.66
CA ILE A 132 -13.93 -2.92 -3.45
C ILE A 132 -15.22 -2.25 -2.97
N LEU A 133 -15.32 -0.91 -3.04
CA LEU A 133 -16.54 -0.20 -2.65
C LEU A 133 -17.74 -0.49 -3.57
N LEU A 134 -17.49 -0.78 -4.85
CA LEU A 134 -18.54 -0.90 -5.87
C LEU A 134 -18.86 -2.34 -6.27
N SER A 135 -17.94 -3.28 -6.05
CA SER A 135 -18.06 -4.69 -6.39
C SER A 135 -19.34 -5.33 -5.84
N PRO A 136 -19.99 -6.24 -6.60
CA PRO A 136 -21.05 -7.07 -6.05
C PRO A 136 -20.55 -7.91 -4.86
N ILE A 137 -21.33 -7.92 -3.78
CA ILE A 137 -20.96 -8.60 -2.54
C ILE A 137 -20.78 -10.12 -2.74
N ASP A 138 -21.57 -10.73 -3.63
CA ASP A 138 -21.47 -12.16 -3.92
C ASP A 138 -20.15 -12.54 -4.61
N GLU A 139 -19.52 -11.61 -5.33
CA GLU A 139 -18.18 -11.84 -5.89
C GLU A 139 -17.10 -11.67 -4.83
N LEU A 140 -17.20 -10.64 -3.98
CA LEU A 140 -16.26 -10.45 -2.86
C LEU A 140 -16.31 -11.61 -1.86
N ARG A 141 -17.47 -12.22 -1.65
CA ARG A 141 -17.65 -13.38 -0.75
C ARG A 141 -16.78 -14.58 -1.13
N LYS A 142 -16.35 -14.70 -2.40
CA LYS A 142 -15.49 -15.78 -2.89
C LYS A 142 -14.00 -15.51 -2.70
N THR A 143 -13.63 -14.37 -2.13
CA THR A 143 -12.24 -13.91 -1.97
C THR A 143 -11.74 -14.09 -0.53
N ASP A 144 -10.48 -13.69 -0.25
CA ASP A 144 -9.90 -13.66 1.11
C ASP A 144 -10.13 -12.33 1.86
N ILE A 145 -11.10 -11.51 1.42
CA ILE A 145 -11.55 -10.34 2.18
C ILE A 145 -12.04 -10.76 3.57
N THR A 146 -11.84 -9.97 4.61
CA THR A 146 -12.27 -10.36 5.97
C THR A 146 -13.79 -10.37 6.12
N GLU A 147 -14.33 -11.27 6.97
CA GLU A 147 -15.79 -11.35 7.18
C GLU A 147 -16.38 -10.03 7.72
N TYR A 148 -15.71 -9.33 8.63
CA TYR A 148 -16.22 -8.05 9.15
C TYR A 148 -16.29 -6.97 8.06
N ALA A 149 -15.32 -6.94 7.13
CA ALA A 149 -15.33 -5.97 6.06
C ALA A 149 -16.40 -6.32 5.03
N LEU A 150 -16.58 -7.61 4.73
CA LEU A 150 -17.66 -8.09 3.89
C LEU A 150 -19.04 -7.76 4.49
N GLU A 151 -19.22 -7.93 5.80
CA GLU A 151 -20.44 -7.56 6.51
C GLU A 151 -20.71 -6.05 6.40
N ALA A 152 -19.70 -5.22 6.67
CA ALA A 152 -19.83 -3.77 6.56
C ALA A 152 -20.15 -3.32 5.11
N LEU A 153 -19.45 -3.89 4.12
CA LEU A 153 -19.70 -3.61 2.70
C LEU A 153 -21.09 -4.08 2.27
N SER A 154 -21.62 -5.17 2.84
CA SER A 154 -22.98 -5.63 2.54
C SER A 154 -24.09 -4.66 2.96
N LYS A 155 -23.79 -3.79 3.94
CA LYS A 155 -24.67 -2.71 4.41
C LYS A 155 -24.38 -1.37 3.73
N SER A 156 -23.35 -1.32 2.87
CA SER A 156 -22.92 -0.10 2.18
C SER A 156 -24.02 0.41 1.26
N ARG A 157 -24.25 1.73 1.32
CA ARG A 157 -25.12 2.48 0.42
C ARG A 157 -24.32 3.21 -0.66
N ILE A 158 -23.00 3.04 -0.70
CA ILE A 158 -22.13 3.64 -1.72
C ILE A 158 -22.54 3.15 -3.11
N LYS A 159 -22.86 4.12 -3.96
CA LYS A 159 -23.20 3.96 -5.37
C LYS A 159 -22.21 4.66 -6.29
N HIS A 160 -21.63 5.77 -5.82
CA HIS A 160 -20.80 6.65 -6.64
C HIS A 160 -19.40 6.77 -6.05
N VAL A 161 -18.37 6.47 -6.84
CA VAL A 161 -16.97 6.70 -6.45
C VAL A 161 -16.27 7.64 -7.43
N HIS A 162 -15.82 8.79 -6.93
CA HIS A 162 -15.07 9.75 -7.73
C HIS A 162 -13.57 9.60 -7.49
N VAL A 163 -12.80 9.22 -8.52
CA VAL A 163 -11.34 9.09 -8.46
C VAL A 163 -10.71 10.38 -8.97
N VAL A 164 -10.20 11.19 -8.05
CA VAL A 164 -9.83 12.59 -8.29
C VAL A 164 -8.32 12.73 -8.48
N GLY A 165 -7.90 13.42 -9.54
CA GLY A 165 -6.51 13.71 -9.82
C GLY A 165 -6.27 15.20 -10.08
N ARG A 166 -5.17 15.72 -9.53
CA ARG A 166 -4.72 17.09 -9.76
C ARG A 166 -4.24 17.37 -11.20
N ARG A 167 -3.91 16.33 -11.96
CA ARG A 167 -3.43 16.43 -13.36
C ARG A 167 -4.45 15.84 -14.34
N GLY A 168 -4.09 15.81 -15.62
CA GLY A 168 -4.92 15.27 -16.69
C GLY A 168 -4.80 13.75 -16.86
N PRO A 169 -5.58 13.17 -17.81
CA PRO A 169 -5.64 11.73 -18.06
C PRO A 169 -4.29 11.11 -18.43
N VAL A 170 -3.42 11.86 -19.11
CA VAL A 170 -2.12 11.37 -19.56
C VAL A 170 -1.11 11.20 -18.41
N GLN A 171 -1.37 11.81 -17.24
CA GLN A 171 -0.50 11.75 -16.07
C GLN A 171 -0.99 10.80 -14.95
N VAL A 172 -2.00 9.98 -15.24
CA VAL A 172 -2.46 8.93 -14.32
C VAL A 172 -1.33 7.94 -14.02
N SER A 173 -1.40 7.31 -12.86
CA SER A 173 -0.42 6.33 -12.39
C SER A 173 -0.99 4.92 -12.27
N PHE A 174 -2.29 4.73 -12.50
CA PHE A 174 -2.86 3.40 -12.66
C PHE A 174 -2.43 2.77 -13.99
N THR A 175 -2.38 1.44 -14.06
CA THR A 175 -1.99 0.73 -15.29
C THR A 175 -3.20 0.23 -16.08
N SER A 176 -2.95 -0.24 -17.31
CA SER A 176 -4.00 -0.71 -18.21
C SER A 176 -4.71 -1.98 -17.74
N LYS A 177 -4.09 -2.78 -16.85
CA LYS A 177 -4.73 -3.97 -16.29
C LYS A 177 -5.84 -3.54 -15.33
N GLU A 178 -5.48 -2.74 -14.32
CA GLU A 178 -6.40 -2.31 -13.27
C GLU A 178 -7.51 -1.41 -13.82
N LEU A 179 -7.18 -0.54 -14.80
CA LEU A 179 -8.22 0.24 -15.48
C LEU A 179 -9.22 -0.65 -16.23
N ARG A 180 -8.75 -1.70 -16.92
CA ARG A 180 -9.63 -2.58 -17.67
C ARG A 180 -10.60 -3.30 -16.73
N GLU A 181 -10.09 -3.82 -15.62
CA GLU A 181 -10.89 -4.50 -14.59
C GLU A 181 -11.95 -3.56 -14.02
N GLN A 182 -11.55 -2.33 -13.66
CA GLN A 182 -12.47 -1.31 -13.16
C GLN A 182 -13.55 -0.95 -14.19
N MET A 183 -13.18 -0.81 -15.47
CA MET A 183 -14.12 -0.52 -16.56
C MET A 183 -15.11 -1.67 -16.78
N SER A 184 -14.70 -2.92 -16.54
CA SER A 184 -15.51 -4.12 -16.73
C SER A 184 -16.31 -4.55 -15.50
N LEU A 185 -16.25 -3.78 -14.40
CA LEU A 185 -16.86 -4.17 -13.13
C LEU A 185 -18.38 -4.38 -13.30
N PRO A 186 -18.93 -5.56 -12.94
CA PRO A 186 -20.34 -5.87 -13.20
C PRO A 186 -21.30 -4.89 -12.54
N GLY A 187 -22.27 -4.37 -13.31
CA GLY A 187 -23.29 -3.47 -12.79
C GLY A 187 -22.80 -2.04 -12.45
N VAL A 188 -21.59 -1.68 -12.87
CA VAL A 188 -20.99 -0.36 -12.61
C VAL A 188 -20.62 0.31 -13.93
N ALA A 189 -21.08 1.54 -14.12
CA ALA A 189 -20.77 2.36 -15.29
C ALA A 189 -19.66 3.37 -14.99
N PHE A 190 -18.90 3.71 -16.02
CA PHE A 190 -17.96 4.81 -15.99
C PHE A 190 -18.66 6.10 -16.44
N ASP A 191 -18.71 7.08 -15.55
CA ASP A 191 -19.37 8.37 -15.76
C ASP A 191 -18.34 9.50 -15.57
N ALA A 192 -17.80 10.05 -16.66
CA ALA A 192 -16.74 11.05 -16.61
C ALA A 192 -16.91 12.09 -17.72
N ASP A 193 -16.20 13.21 -17.60
CA ASP A 193 -16.09 14.24 -18.63
C ASP A 193 -15.28 13.70 -19.83
N MET A 194 -15.98 13.04 -20.75
CA MET A 194 -15.38 12.45 -21.95
C MET A 194 -14.82 13.51 -22.90
N ASP A 195 -15.40 14.71 -22.93
CA ASP A 195 -14.91 15.80 -23.76
C ASP A 195 -13.53 16.28 -23.28
N LEU A 196 -13.36 16.43 -21.95
CA LEU A 196 -12.04 16.73 -21.37
C LEU A 196 -11.04 15.61 -21.65
N ILE A 197 -11.45 14.35 -21.50
CA ILE A 197 -10.58 13.19 -21.77
C ILE A 197 -10.08 13.23 -23.22
N HIS A 198 -10.98 13.36 -24.20
CA HIS A 198 -10.63 13.41 -25.61
C HIS A 198 -9.71 14.60 -25.92
N ARG A 199 -10.04 15.81 -25.44
CA ARG A 199 -9.20 17.01 -25.67
C ARG A 199 -7.78 16.83 -25.13
N GLU A 200 -7.63 16.31 -23.92
CA GLU A 200 -6.30 16.13 -23.31
C GLU A 200 -5.47 15.03 -23.98
N ILE A 201 -6.14 13.96 -24.45
CA ILE A 201 -5.48 12.89 -25.21
C ILE A 201 -5.06 13.40 -26.59
N GLU A 202 -5.91 14.13 -27.29
CA GLU A 202 -5.59 14.77 -28.57
C GLU A 202 -4.40 15.73 -28.44
N ALA A 203 -4.41 16.60 -27.43
CA ALA A 203 -3.31 17.53 -27.15
C ALA A 203 -1.98 16.84 -26.80
N SER A 204 -2.01 15.56 -26.43
CA SER A 204 -0.84 14.79 -25.98
C SER A 204 -0.41 13.68 -26.95
N GLN A 205 -0.98 13.63 -28.16
CA GLN A 205 -0.64 12.64 -29.20
C GLN A 205 0.87 12.49 -29.48
N PRO A 206 1.70 13.55 -29.47
CA PRO A 206 3.15 13.41 -29.69
C PRO A 206 3.88 12.50 -28.70
N ILE A 207 3.38 12.42 -27.45
CA ILE A 207 3.93 11.52 -26.42
C ILE A 207 3.28 10.15 -26.50
N ILE A 208 1.95 10.14 -26.62
CA ILE A 208 1.17 8.89 -26.60
C ILE A 208 1.60 7.97 -27.74
N SER A 209 1.80 8.51 -28.94
CA SER A 209 2.22 7.74 -30.13
C SER A 209 3.57 7.03 -29.95
N LYS A 210 4.46 7.55 -29.10
CA LYS A 210 5.80 7.02 -28.84
C LYS A 210 5.84 6.03 -27.65
N ASN A 211 4.78 5.96 -26.85
CA ASN A 211 4.73 5.13 -25.65
C ASN A 211 3.58 4.11 -25.76
N ARG A 212 3.90 2.88 -26.16
CA ARG A 212 2.92 1.81 -26.38
C ARG A 212 2.06 1.48 -25.14
N PRO A 213 2.62 1.35 -23.92
CA PRO A 213 1.83 1.24 -22.70
C PRO A 213 0.82 2.39 -22.52
N LEU A 214 1.28 3.63 -22.65
CA LEU A 214 0.43 4.82 -22.50
C LEU A 214 -0.67 4.86 -23.56
N LYS A 215 -0.35 4.55 -24.83
CA LYS A 215 -1.34 4.47 -25.92
C LYS A 215 -2.47 3.49 -25.63
N ARG A 216 -2.14 2.31 -25.10
CA ARG A 216 -3.14 1.31 -24.69
C ARG A 216 -4.02 1.82 -23.55
N LEU A 217 -3.41 2.49 -22.57
CA LEU A 217 -4.15 3.06 -21.44
C LEU A 217 -5.12 4.15 -21.88
N MET A 218 -4.66 5.09 -22.70
CA MET A 218 -5.50 6.19 -23.20
C MET A 218 -6.66 5.67 -24.05
N SER A 219 -6.41 4.69 -24.93
CA SER A 219 -7.47 4.04 -25.72
C SER A 219 -8.56 3.38 -24.86
N LEU A 220 -8.21 2.85 -23.68
CA LEU A 220 -9.22 2.31 -22.74
C LEU A 220 -10.06 3.43 -22.11
N LEU A 221 -9.45 4.57 -21.76
CA LEU A 221 -10.18 5.73 -21.24
C LEU A 221 -11.12 6.32 -22.29
N GLU A 222 -10.67 6.51 -23.54
CA GLU A 222 -11.50 7.03 -24.65
C GLU A 222 -12.70 6.12 -24.93
N LYS A 223 -12.51 4.81 -24.85
CA LYS A 223 -13.58 3.84 -25.07
C LYS A 223 -14.63 3.87 -23.93
N GLY A 224 -14.19 4.13 -22.70
CA GLY A 224 -15.02 4.06 -21.50
C GLY A 224 -15.51 2.63 -21.18
N SER A 225 -16.49 2.53 -20.26
CA SER A 225 -17.07 1.26 -19.83
C SER A 225 -18.09 0.70 -20.83
N PRO A 226 -18.21 -0.64 -20.94
CA PRO A 226 -19.30 -1.29 -21.67
C PRO A 226 -20.65 -1.10 -20.98
N ASN A 227 -20.67 -1.07 -19.64
CA ASN A 227 -21.88 -0.78 -18.86
C ASN A 227 -22.25 0.70 -19.01
N LYS A 228 -23.54 0.98 -19.21
CA LYS A 228 -24.12 2.33 -19.31
C LYS A 228 -25.38 2.40 -18.46
N ASN A 229 -25.68 3.58 -17.91
CA ASN A 229 -26.92 3.85 -17.15
C ASN A 229 -27.20 2.85 -16.02
N THR A 230 -26.17 2.48 -15.26
CA THR A 230 -26.30 1.61 -14.08
C THR A 230 -26.52 2.44 -12.82
N GLU A 231 -27.09 1.82 -11.79
CA GLU A 231 -27.28 2.46 -10.48
C GLU A 231 -25.96 2.85 -9.80
N LYS A 232 -24.92 2.02 -9.95
CA LYS A 232 -23.58 2.30 -9.44
C LYS A 232 -22.69 2.90 -10.52
N THR A 233 -21.88 3.89 -10.16
CA THR A 233 -20.92 4.51 -11.08
C THR A 233 -19.57 4.76 -10.44
N TRP A 234 -18.54 4.83 -11.27
CA TRP A 234 -17.27 5.41 -10.90
C TRP A 234 -16.85 6.47 -11.93
N SER A 235 -16.12 7.48 -11.48
CA SER A 235 -15.64 8.56 -12.36
C SER A 235 -14.16 8.84 -12.18
N THR A 236 -13.57 9.47 -13.19
CA THR A 236 -12.31 10.21 -13.04
C THR A 236 -12.59 11.71 -13.07
N LYS A 237 -12.25 12.42 -12.00
CA LYS A 237 -12.23 13.90 -12.00
C LYS A 237 -10.79 14.37 -12.17
N PHE A 238 -10.48 14.92 -13.34
CA PHE A 238 -9.14 15.44 -13.65
C PHE A 238 -9.02 16.92 -13.30
N LEU A 239 -7.77 17.39 -13.19
CA LEU A 239 -7.47 18.79 -12.95
C LEU A 239 -8.15 19.36 -11.69
N ARG A 240 -8.21 18.57 -10.61
CA ARG A 240 -8.76 19.00 -9.31
C ARG A 240 -7.77 18.74 -8.19
N SER A 241 -7.46 19.80 -7.44
CA SER A 241 -6.67 19.70 -6.21
C SER A 241 -7.60 19.97 -5.04
N PRO A 242 -7.73 19.06 -4.05
CA PRO A 242 -8.52 19.35 -2.87
C PRO A 242 -7.86 20.47 -2.06
N ILE A 243 -8.68 21.40 -1.58
CA ILE A 243 -8.21 22.55 -0.78
C ILE A 243 -8.85 22.60 0.60
N GLU A 244 -9.98 21.91 0.79
CA GLU A 244 -10.72 21.86 2.05
C GLU A 244 -11.65 20.65 2.05
N ILE A 245 -11.72 19.93 3.17
CA ILE A 245 -12.79 18.96 3.45
C ILE A 245 -13.90 19.69 4.20
N LEU A 246 -15.12 19.62 3.68
CA LEU A 246 -16.28 20.28 4.24
C LEU A 246 -16.94 19.37 5.27
N GLY A 247 -17.09 19.87 6.50
CA GLY A 247 -17.80 19.19 7.56
C GLY A 247 -19.31 19.45 7.52
N ASN A 248 -20.07 18.60 8.20
CA ASN A 248 -21.45 18.89 8.56
C ASN A 248 -21.56 20.05 9.57
N ALA A 249 -22.78 20.41 9.97
CA ALA A 249 -23.04 21.60 10.79
C ALA A 249 -22.27 21.67 12.12
N ASP A 250 -21.94 20.54 12.74
CA ASP A 250 -21.16 20.46 13.99
C ASP A 250 -19.67 20.13 13.76
N HIS A 251 -19.22 20.06 12.50
CA HIS A 251 -17.87 19.70 12.09
C HIS A 251 -17.38 18.36 12.69
N SER A 252 -18.28 17.41 12.93
CA SER A 252 -17.91 16.07 13.41
C SER A 252 -17.54 15.11 12.28
N ARG A 253 -18.08 15.33 11.07
CA ARG A 253 -17.95 14.40 9.94
C ARG A 253 -17.94 15.10 8.60
N VAL A 254 -17.37 14.43 7.59
CA VAL A 254 -17.36 14.92 6.21
C VAL A 254 -18.76 14.93 5.60
N GLN A 255 -19.07 16.00 4.87
CA GLN A 255 -20.27 16.14 4.03
C GLN A 255 -19.91 16.56 2.59
N GLY A 256 -18.67 16.99 2.36
CA GLY A 256 -18.20 17.28 1.01
C GLY A 256 -16.73 17.61 0.96
N ILE A 257 -16.28 17.95 -0.24
CA ILE A 257 -14.90 18.33 -0.51
C ILE A 257 -14.88 19.45 -1.53
N LYS A 258 -14.04 20.45 -1.27
CA LYS A 258 -13.83 21.59 -2.14
C LYS A 258 -12.52 21.44 -2.89
N TYR A 259 -12.57 21.70 -4.18
CA TYR A 259 -11.44 21.68 -5.08
C TYR A 259 -11.14 23.07 -5.62
N VAL A 260 -9.87 23.32 -5.90
CA VAL A 260 -9.47 24.29 -6.93
C VAL A 260 -9.33 23.55 -8.27
N ILE A 261 -9.83 24.18 -9.32
CA ILE A 261 -9.67 23.72 -10.70
C ILE A 261 -8.26 24.06 -11.14
N ASN A 262 -7.53 23.08 -11.67
CA ASN A 262 -6.20 23.28 -12.20
C ASN A 262 -6.20 23.44 -13.71
N ARG A 263 -5.14 24.04 -14.23
CA ARG A 263 -4.71 23.90 -15.62
C ARG A 263 -3.33 23.28 -15.65
N LEU A 264 -2.94 22.72 -16.80
CA LEU A 264 -1.61 22.14 -16.98
C LEU A 264 -0.66 23.16 -17.62
N GLU A 265 0.51 23.33 -17.02
CA GLU A 265 1.59 24.16 -17.56
C GLU A 265 2.90 23.38 -17.75
N GLY A 266 3.74 23.89 -18.65
CA GLY A 266 5.06 23.34 -18.94
C GLY A 266 5.07 22.33 -20.10
N PRO A 267 6.25 21.75 -20.38
CA PRO A 267 6.42 20.78 -21.46
C PRO A 267 5.52 19.56 -21.27
N LEU A 268 5.02 18.98 -22.37
CA LEU A 268 4.08 17.85 -22.34
C LEU A 268 4.53 16.70 -21.42
N GLU A 269 5.82 16.37 -21.39
CA GLU A 269 6.39 15.28 -20.59
C GLU A 269 6.47 15.60 -19.08
N GLN A 270 6.43 16.88 -18.72
CA GLN A 270 6.65 17.36 -17.35
C GLN A 270 5.54 18.32 -16.89
N ARG A 271 4.35 18.22 -17.49
CA ARG A 271 3.21 19.08 -17.18
C ARG A 271 2.91 19.10 -15.68
N LYS A 272 2.85 20.30 -15.13
CA LYS A 272 2.51 20.57 -13.73
C LYS A 272 1.08 21.10 -13.65
N ALA A 273 0.39 20.71 -12.59
CA ALA A 273 -0.90 21.31 -12.24
C ALA A 273 -0.66 22.69 -11.60
N VAL A 274 -1.32 23.70 -12.12
CA VAL A 274 -1.30 25.07 -11.60
C VAL A 274 -2.74 25.46 -11.27
N PRO A 275 -3.02 25.94 -10.04
CA PRO A 275 -4.37 26.31 -9.64
C PRO A 275 -4.87 27.50 -10.46
N THR A 276 -6.16 27.49 -10.76
CA THR A 276 -6.90 28.63 -11.33
C THR A 276 -7.67 29.36 -10.24
N GLU A 277 -8.50 30.33 -10.61
CA GLU A 277 -9.41 31.04 -9.70
C GLU A 277 -10.77 30.34 -9.56
N GLU A 278 -10.98 29.23 -10.27
CA GLU A 278 -12.25 28.50 -10.26
C GLU A 278 -12.25 27.39 -9.19
N TYR A 279 -13.41 27.21 -8.56
CA TYR A 279 -13.62 26.25 -7.48
C TYR A 279 -14.80 25.34 -7.80
N GLU A 280 -14.74 24.11 -7.30
CA GLU A 280 -15.80 23.12 -7.42
C GLU A 280 -16.02 22.45 -6.06
N THR A 281 -17.27 22.22 -5.68
CA THR A 281 -17.62 21.45 -4.48
C THR A 281 -18.28 20.13 -4.90
N GLN A 282 -17.92 19.05 -4.23
CA GLN A 282 -18.53 17.73 -4.38
C GLN A 282 -19.08 17.27 -3.03
N GLU A 283 -20.38 16.97 -2.98
CA GLU A 283 -20.99 16.29 -1.83
C GLU A 283 -20.48 14.85 -1.74
N CYS A 284 -20.08 14.42 -0.55
CA CYS A 284 -19.65 13.05 -0.26
C CYS A 284 -19.60 12.81 1.25
N GLY A 285 -19.86 11.57 1.67
CA GLY A 285 -19.73 11.15 3.08
C GLY A 285 -18.44 10.42 3.40
N ILE A 286 -17.60 10.14 2.39
CA ILE A 286 -16.30 9.49 2.54
C ILE A 286 -15.26 10.16 1.64
N VAL A 287 -14.06 10.40 2.20
CA VAL A 287 -12.87 10.81 1.44
C VAL A 287 -11.70 9.88 1.76
N LEU A 288 -11.19 9.17 0.75
CA LEU A 288 -10.07 8.24 0.86
C LEU A 288 -8.82 8.79 0.17
N LYS A 289 -7.77 9.02 0.95
CA LYS A 289 -6.51 9.62 0.49
C LYS A 289 -5.59 8.55 -0.09
N SER A 290 -5.44 8.51 -1.40
CA SER A 290 -4.56 7.62 -2.16
C SER A 290 -3.41 8.40 -2.83
N ILE A 291 -2.79 9.32 -2.09
CA ILE A 291 -1.73 10.22 -2.60
C ILE A 291 -0.29 9.72 -2.32
N GLY A 292 -0.17 8.46 -1.91
CA GLY A 292 1.08 7.75 -1.70
C GLY A 292 1.48 7.62 -0.25
N TYR A 293 2.51 6.80 -0.03
CA TYR A 293 3.00 6.41 1.28
C TYR A 293 4.29 7.15 1.64
N ARG A 294 4.78 6.88 2.84
CA ARG A 294 6.07 7.35 3.35
C ARG A 294 6.66 6.32 4.31
N SER A 295 7.98 6.13 4.28
CA SER A 295 8.67 5.31 5.28
C SER A 295 8.83 6.09 6.59
N VAL A 296 9.02 5.36 7.68
CA VAL A 296 9.27 5.94 9.02
C VAL A 296 10.73 5.82 9.39
N PRO A 297 11.32 6.81 10.07
CA PRO A 297 12.67 6.68 10.59
C PRO A 297 12.73 5.61 11.69
N ILE A 298 13.88 4.92 11.77
CA ILE A 298 14.26 4.11 12.91
C ILE A 298 15.45 4.80 13.59
N GLU A 299 15.47 4.80 14.93
CA GLU A 299 16.59 5.32 15.72
C GLU A 299 17.93 4.69 15.27
N ASP A 300 19.01 5.48 15.30
CA ASP A 300 20.37 5.09 14.87
C ASP A 300 20.53 4.72 13.37
N VAL A 301 19.57 5.11 12.52
CA VAL A 301 19.62 4.91 11.06
C VAL A 301 19.43 6.24 10.33
N PRO A 302 20.31 6.62 9.38
CA PRO A 302 20.13 7.81 8.56
C PRO A 302 18.80 7.82 7.82
N PHE A 303 18.13 8.98 7.77
CA PHE A 303 16.81 9.09 7.16
C PHE A 303 16.59 10.44 6.49
N ASP A 304 16.20 10.42 5.21
CA ASP A 304 15.76 11.62 4.50
C ASP A 304 14.27 11.84 4.79
N SER A 305 13.98 12.71 5.75
CA SER A 305 12.61 13.07 6.13
C SER A 305 11.85 13.82 5.04
N ARG A 306 12.49 14.39 4.02
CA ARG A 306 11.78 15.04 2.92
C ARG A 306 11.31 14.01 1.90
N ARG A 307 12.18 13.06 1.55
CA ARG A 307 11.88 12.01 0.56
C ARG A 307 11.15 10.80 1.18
N GLY A 308 11.31 10.58 2.47
CA GLY A 308 10.72 9.44 3.19
C GLY A 308 11.43 8.12 2.88
N ILE A 309 12.74 8.14 2.74
CA ILE A 309 13.59 6.99 2.39
C ILE A 309 14.88 7.03 3.21
N ILE A 310 15.62 5.92 3.21
CA ILE A 310 17.01 5.90 3.69
C ILE A 310 17.94 6.37 2.57
N PRO A 311 18.80 7.38 2.81
CA PRO A 311 19.86 7.77 1.86
C PRO A 311 20.74 6.56 1.55
N ASN A 312 20.94 6.26 0.27
CA ASN A 312 21.69 5.09 -0.16
C ASN A 312 22.28 5.22 -1.56
N GLU A 313 23.30 4.41 -1.84
CA GLU A 313 23.87 4.19 -3.17
C GLU A 313 23.88 2.68 -3.47
N TYR A 314 23.18 2.25 -4.52
CA TYR A 314 22.94 0.83 -4.86
C TYR A 314 22.45 -0.04 -3.68
N GLY A 315 21.78 0.59 -2.71
CA GLY A 315 21.27 -0.05 -1.49
C GLY A 315 22.23 -0.01 -0.31
N LYS A 316 23.45 0.51 -0.43
CA LYS A 316 24.32 0.78 0.72
C LYS A 316 23.86 2.03 1.44
N ILE A 317 23.62 1.95 2.75
CA ILE A 317 23.14 3.09 3.52
C ILE A 317 24.23 4.15 3.65
N LEU A 318 23.86 5.42 3.48
CA LEU A 318 24.76 6.56 3.61
C LEU A 318 24.41 7.40 4.85
N ASP A 319 25.44 7.84 5.57
CA ASP A 319 25.35 8.93 6.55
C ASP A 319 26.12 10.15 6.01
N GLY A 320 25.38 11.13 5.52
CA GLY A 320 25.93 12.17 4.65
C GLY A 320 26.47 11.56 3.35
N GLU A 321 27.78 11.68 3.14
CA GLU A 321 28.48 11.13 1.96
C GLU A 321 29.20 9.80 2.25
N LYS A 322 29.14 9.30 3.49
CA LYS A 322 29.88 8.11 3.90
C LYS A 322 28.99 6.88 3.92
N GLU A 323 29.48 5.77 3.36
CA GLU A 323 28.87 4.46 3.54
C GLU A 323 28.85 4.09 5.03
N VAL A 324 27.72 3.55 5.51
CA VAL A 324 27.61 2.93 6.83
C VAL A 324 27.97 1.45 6.69
N PRO A 325 29.12 0.97 7.21
CA PRO A 325 29.60 -0.39 6.98
C PRO A 325 28.56 -1.47 7.33
N GLY A 326 28.39 -2.45 6.44
CA GLY A 326 27.48 -3.58 6.60
C GLY A 326 25.98 -3.23 6.75
N MET A 327 25.56 -1.98 6.47
CA MET A 327 24.17 -1.55 6.53
C MET A 327 23.61 -1.32 5.12
N TYR A 328 22.52 -2.02 4.79
CA TYR A 328 21.90 -2.00 3.47
C TYR A 328 20.40 -1.71 3.55
N THR A 329 19.80 -1.28 2.44
CA THR A 329 18.37 -1.02 2.29
C THR A 329 17.86 -1.51 0.94
N ALA A 330 16.62 -1.97 0.88
CA ALA A 330 15.96 -2.39 -0.36
C ALA A 330 14.45 -2.06 -0.37
N GLY A 331 13.86 -2.14 -1.55
CA GLY A 331 12.43 -1.97 -1.79
C GLY A 331 11.97 -0.52 -1.63
N TRP A 332 10.76 -0.35 -1.09
CA TRP A 332 10.17 0.98 -0.93
C TRP A 332 10.93 1.88 0.04
N LEU A 333 11.63 1.30 1.00
CA LEU A 333 12.50 2.04 1.91
C LEU A 333 13.70 2.67 1.20
N LYS A 334 14.20 2.00 0.15
CA LYS A 334 15.32 2.43 -0.70
C LYS A 334 14.89 3.44 -1.76
N ARG A 335 13.83 3.13 -2.51
CA ARG A 335 13.45 3.89 -3.72
C ARG A 335 12.25 4.82 -3.55
N GLY A 336 11.54 4.70 -2.44
CA GLY A 336 10.23 5.31 -2.23
C GLY A 336 9.09 4.38 -2.67
N PRO A 337 7.84 4.69 -2.26
CA PRO A 337 6.70 3.78 -2.42
C PRO A 337 6.03 3.91 -3.78
N THR A 338 6.79 3.56 -4.81
CA THR A 338 6.33 3.50 -6.19
C THR A 338 6.70 2.15 -6.81
N GLY A 339 5.97 1.78 -7.86
CA GLY A 339 6.21 0.53 -8.59
C GLY A 339 5.45 -0.67 -8.04
N VAL A 340 5.49 -1.74 -8.82
CA VAL A 340 4.84 -3.04 -8.55
C VAL A 340 5.84 -4.04 -7.97
N ILE A 341 5.36 -5.21 -7.52
CA ILE A 341 6.17 -6.29 -6.92
C ILE A 341 7.41 -6.61 -7.76
N VAL A 342 7.28 -6.72 -9.09
CA VAL A 342 8.39 -7.01 -10.00
C VAL A 342 9.50 -5.95 -9.90
N SER A 343 9.13 -4.67 -9.82
CA SER A 343 10.12 -3.60 -9.69
C SER A 343 10.85 -3.64 -8.35
N THR A 344 10.16 -4.04 -7.27
CA THR A 344 10.76 -4.24 -5.94
C THR A 344 11.68 -5.46 -5.93
N MET A 345 11.33 -6.52 -6.66
CA MET A 345 12.15 -7.72 -6.81
C MET A 345 13.48 -7.41 -7.53
N THR A 346 13.44 -6.69 -8.66
CA THR A 346 14.66 -6.28 -9.38
C THR A 346 15.56 -5.40 -8.51
N ASP A 347 14.98 -4.47 -7.76
CA ASP A 347 15.72 -3.62 -6.83
C ASP A 347 16.37 -4.41 -5.68
N ALA A 348 15.66 -5.40 -5.15
CA ALA A 348 16.21 -6.28 -4.12
C ALA A 348 17.37 -7.13 -4.65
N TYR A 349 17.32 -7.59 -5.91
CA TYR A 349 18.44 -8.29 -6.53
C TYR A 349 19.68 -7.41 -6.68
N GLU A 350 19.53 -6.15 -7.11
CA GLU A 350 20.65 -5.19 -7.18
C GLU A 350 21.33 -5.01 -5.82
N THR A 351 20.55 -4.89 -4.76
CA THR A 351 21.10 -4.77 -3.40
C THR A 351 21.72 -6.08 -2.91
N ALA A 352 21.14 -7.24 -3.25
CA ALA A 352 21.73 -8.54 -2.92
C ALA A 352 23.09 -8.73 -3.62
N ASP A 353 23.19 -8.40 -4.91
CA ASP A 353 24.44 -8.44 -5.66
C ASP A 353 25.49 -7.50 -5.04
N THR A 354 25.06 -6.33 -4.58
CA THR A 354 25.93 -5.37 -3.88
C THR A 354 26.48 -5.96 -2.57
N ILE A 355 25.64 -6.61 -1.76
CA ILE A 355 26.07 -7.28 -0.52
C ILE A 355 27.06 -8.41 -0.83
N VAL A 356 26.77 -9.25 -1.82
CA VAL A 356 27.65 -10.35 -2.22
C VAL A 356 29.01 -9.83 -2.70
N ASN A 357 29.02 -8.77 -3.51
CA ASN A 357 30.25 -8.15 -3.99
C ASN A 357 31.10 -7.56 -2.85
N ASP A 358 30.47 -6.90 -1.88
CA ASP A 358 31.18 -6.34 -0.72
C ASP A 358 31.80 -7.45 0.14
N LEU A 359 31.09 -8.58 0.32
CA LEU A 359 31.61 -9.76 1.02
C LEU A 359 32.79 -10.40 0.27
N GLN A 360 32.72 -10.51 -1.06
CA GLN A 360 33.80 -11.08 -1.88
C GLN A 360 35.05 -10.19 -1.94
N GLN A 361 34.89 -8.89 -1.70
CA GLN A 361 35.98 -7.92 -1.68
C GLN A 361 36.54 -7.66 -0.27
N ASP A 362 36.09 -8.43 0.74
CA ASP A 362 36.46 -8.24 2.14
C ASP A 362 36.28 -6.79 2.62
N LYS A 363 35.22 -6.12 2.15
CA LYS A 363 34.90 -4.77 2.63
C LYS A 363 34.57 -4.77 4.11
N GLU A 364 34.80 -3.63 4.75
CA GLU A 364 34.42 -3.44 6.15
C GLU A 364 32.91 -3.69 6.34
N MET A 365 32.59 -4.60 7.26
CA MET A 365 31.23 -4.98 7.65
C MET A 365 30.93 -4.47 9.06
N LEU A 366 29.74 -4.78 9.59
CA LEU A 366 29.39 -4.39 10.95
C LEU A 366 30.39 -4.98 11.95
N SER A 367 31.01 -4.11 12.76
CA SER A 367 31.94 -4.50 13.82
C SER A 367 31.23 -4.54 15.20
N GLY A 368 31.90 -5.11 16.21
CA GLY A 368 31.38 -5.20 17.57
C GLY A 368 30.41 -6.36 17.83
N GLY A 369 30.22 -6.70 19.11
CA GLY A 369 29.39 -7.83 19.55
C GLY A 369 29.98 -9.20 19.21
N SER A 370 29.22 -10.27 19.46
CA SER A 370 29.67 -11.65 19.28
C SER A 370 29.47 -12.20 17.87
N LYS A 371 28.59 -11.58 17.07
CA LYS A 371 28.18 -12.06 15.74
C LYS A 371 27.56 -13.46 15.73
N ASP A 372 26.94 -13.87 16.84
CA ASP A 372 26.26 -15.16 16.98
C ASP A 372 24.94 -15.27 16.18
N GLY A 373 24.62 -14.28 15.35
CA GLY A 373 23.39 -14.23 14.58
C GLY A 373 22.17 -14.19 15.48
N ALA A 374 21.12 -14.92 15.10
CA ALA A 374 19.90 -14.92 15.89
C ALA A 374 20.05 -15.63 17.26
N ASP A 375 21.04 -16.52 17.42
CA ASP A 375 21.23 -17.26 18.68
C ASP A 375 21.75 -16.33 19.80
N GLY A 376 22.48 -15.28 19.43
CA GLY A 376 22.88 -14.23 20.37
C GLY A 376 21.73 -13.33 20.85
N LEU A 377 20.54 -13.43 20.26
CA LEU A 377 19.37 -12.62 20.63
C LEU A 377 18.47 -13.28 21.70
N ASP A 378 18.69 -14.54 22.06
CA ASP A 378 17.85 -15.28 23.01
C ASP A 378 17.72 -14.58 24.37
N VAL A 379 18.83 -14.05 24.88
CA VAL A 379 18.86 -13.29 26.14
C VAL A 379 18.04 -12.02 26.01
N THR A 380 18.15 -11.31 24.87
CA THR A 380 17.40 -10.10 24.58
C THR A 380 15.90 -10.38 24.48
N PHE A 381 15.51 -11.46 23.79
CA PHE A 381 14.12 -11.88 23.68
C PHE A 381 13.51 -12.17 25.06
N LYS A 382 14.20 -12.98 25.89
CA LYS A 382 13.73 -13.29 27.25
C LYS A 382 13.64 -12.05 28.13
N LYS A 383 14.64 -11.18 28.11
CA LYS A 383 14.69 -9.97 28.94
C LYS A 383 13.58 -8.98 28.59
N ARG A 384 13.22 -8.88 27.30
CA ARG A 384 12.21 -7.93 26.80
C ARG A 384 10.83 -8.56 26.59
N GLY A 385 10.65 -9.83 26.96
CA GLY A 385 9.37 -10.54 26.79
C GLY A 385 8.93 -10.70 25.33
N ILE A 386 9.88 -10.69 24.39
CA ILE A 386 9.59 -10.89 22.97
C ILE A 386 9.36 -12.38 22.76
N ILE A 387 8.25 -12.73 22.10
CA ILE A 387 7.89 -14.11 21.76
C ILE A 387 7.92 -14.22 20.23
N PRO A 388 9.05 -14.63 19.64
CA PRO A 388 9.15 -14.76 18.19
C PRO A 388 8.25 -15.87 17.67
N VAL A 389 7.67 -15.65 16.50
CA VAL A 389 6.92 -16.64 15.74
C VAL A 389 7.82 -17.18 14.64
N SER A 390 8.10 -18.48 14.66
CA SER A 390 8.91 -19.13 13.63
C SER A 390 8.13 -19.30 12.33
N TYR A 391 8.82 -19.64 11.23
CA TYR A 391 8.13 -19.90 9.97
C TYR A 391 7.20 -21.12 10.04
N SER A 392 7.59 -22.17 10.76
CA SER A 392 6.75 -23.36 10.97
C SER A 392 5.52 -23.04 11.82
N ASP A 393 5.63 -22.14 12.79
CA ASP A 393 4.49 -21.63 13.55
C ASP A 393 3.55 -20.79 12.67
N TRP A 394 4.09 -19.93 11.80
CA TRP A 394 3.30 -19.26 10.78
C TRP A 394 2.50 -20.25 9.92
N LYS A 395 3.10 -21.36 9.48
CA LYS A 395 2.37 -22.38 8.70
C LYS A 395 1.21 -23.03 9.47
N LYS A 396 1.26 -23.10 10.81
CA LYS A 396 0.11 -23.54 11.64
C LYS A 396 -1.01 -22.50 11.64
N ILE A 397 -0.67 -21.22 11.81
CA ILE A 397 -1.62 -20.10 11.71
C ILE A 397 -2.29 -20.12 10.35
N GLU A 398 -1.50 -20.22 9.28
CA GLU A 398 -2.01 -20.28 7.92
C GLU A 398 -2.93 -21.48 7.68
N ALA A 399 -2.57 -22.68 8.17
CA ALA A 399 -3.43 -23.85 8.05
C ALA A 399 -4.77 -23.65 8.76
N ALA A 400 -4.77 -23.00 9.93
CA ALA A 400 -6.01 -22.65 10.63
C ALA A 400 -6.86 -21.63 9.84
N GLU A 401 -6.24 -20.62 9.21
CA GLU A 401 -6.93 -19.67 8.33
C GLU A 401 -7.60 -20.36 7.13
N PHE A 402 -6.91 -21.33 6.51
CA PHE A 402 -7.48 -22.12 5.42
C PHE A 402 -8.65 -23.00 5.88
N ALA A 403 -8.51 -23.66 7.03
CA ALA A 403 -9.58 -24.50 7.58
C ALA A 403 -10.84 -23.70 7.95
N ILE A 404 -10.70 -22.44 8.40
CA ILE A 404 -11.83 -21.55 8.62
C ILE A 404 -12.42 -21.10 7.28
N GLY A 405 -11.56 -20.71 6.33
CA GLY A 405 -11.98 -20.31 4.99
C GLY A 405 -12.81 -21.39 4.29
N GLU A 406 -12.38 -22.65 4.33
CA GLU A 406 -13.11 -23.78 3.74
C GLU A 406 -14.54 -23.91 4.28
N LYS A 407 -14.73 -23.74 5.59
CA LYS A 407 -16.05 -23.77 6.23
C LYS A 407 -16.95 -22.61 5.79
N LEU A 408 -16.36 -21.48 5.41
CA LEU A 408 -17.06 -20.29 4.93
C LEU A 408 -17.20 -20.24 3.40
N GLY A 409 -16.63 -21.20 2.67
CA GLY A 409 -16.59 -21.19 1.20
C GLY A 409 -15.61 -20.17 0.60
N LYS A 410 -14.55 -19.83 1.35
CA LYS A 410 -13.52 -18.85 1.00
C LYS A 410 -12.16 -19.52 0.80
N PRO A 411 -11.25 -18.92 0.02
CA PRO A 411 -9.88 -19.42 -0.08
C PRO A 411 -9.14 -19.42 1.27
N ARG A 412 -9.43 -18.46 2.15
CA ARG A 412 -8.93 -18.39 3.55
C ARG A 412 -9.77 -17.38 4.34
N GLU A 413 -9.83 -17.52 5.66
CA GLU A 413 -10.28 -16.46 6.56
C GLU A 413 -9.13 -16.05 7.47
N LYS A 414 -8.73 -14.77 7.40
CA LYS A 414 -7.54 -14.28 8.08
C LYS A 414 -7.82 -14.03 9.56
N PHE A 415 -6.85 -14.37 10.42
CA PHE A 415 -6.83 -13.81 11.77
C PHE A 415 -6.48 -12.33 11.68
N THR A 416 -7.21 -11.49 12.42
CA THR A 416 -7.09 -10.03 12.32
C THR A 416 -6.68 -9.36 13.62
N THR A 417 -6.30 -10.12 14.64
CA THR A 417 -5.55 -9.64 15.81
C THR A 417 -4.29 -10.48 16.00
N VAL A 418 -3.28 -9.90 16.65
CA VAL A 418 -2.07 -10.64 17.05
C VAL A 418 -2.41 -11.68 18.10
N GLU A 419 -3.33 -11.37 19.01
CA GLU A 419 -3.82 -12.25 20.05
C GLU A 419 -4.43 -13.54 19.47
N ASP A 420 -5.31 -13.43 18.47
CA ASP A 420 -5.92 -14.57 17.80
C ASP A 420 -4.87 -15.42 17.06
N MET A 421 -3.91 -14.78 16.39
CA MET A 421 -2.79 -15.48 15.71
C MET A 421 -1.95 -16.28 16.71
N LEU A 422 -1.61 -15.69 17.86
CA LEU A 422 -0.82 -16.37 18.90
C LEU A 422 -1.61 -17.43 19.65
N ALA A 423 -2.94 -17.31 19.74
CA ALA A 423 -3.79 -18.32 20.36
C ALA A 423 -3.75 -19.66 19.60
N VAL A 424 -3.63 -19.64 18.27
CA VAL A 424 -3.48 -20.86 17.44
C VAL A 424 -2.24 -21.66 17.80
N LEU A 425 -1.19 -21.01 18.29
CA LEU A 425 0.07 -21.67 18.65
C LEU A 425 0.05 -22.31 20.04
N LYS A 426 -1.00 -22.03 20.83
CA LYS A 426 -1.20 -22.57 22.19
C LYS A 426 -2.16 -23.77 22.21
N SER A 427 -2.94 -23.94 21.16
CA SER A 427 -3.83 -25.10 20.94
C SER A 427 -3.08 -26.24 20.30
#